data_AF-A0ABD7SLW4-F1
#
_entry.id   AF-A0ABD7SLW4-F1
#
_cell.length_a   1.000
_cell.length_b   1.000
_cell.length_c   1.000
_cell.angle_alpha   90.00
_cell.angle_beta   90.00
_cell.angle_gamma   90.00
#
_symmetry.space_group_name_H-M   'P 1'
#
loop_
_entity.id
_entity.type
_entity.pdbx_description
1 polymer ?
#
loop_
_entity_poly.entity_id
_entity_poly.type
_entity_poly.pdbx_seq_one_letter_code
_entity_poly.pdbx_strand_id
1 'polypeptide(L)' 'NWERPHSSLNGLTPIDRITEISDQTPLSEEVSQNYLIKKERFQERNYKLDLQLRKLKLSL' A
#
# COMPACT_ATOMS: atom_id res chain seq x y z
N ASN A 1 11.86 -4.50 18.88
CA ASN A 1 11.51 -3.54 17.79
C ASN A 1 10.05 -3.14 17.82
N TRP A 2 9.09 -4.06 18.00
CA TRP A 2 7.65 -3.74 18.06
C TRP A 2 7.24 -2.67 19.06
N GLU A 3 7.91 -2.60 20.22
CA GLU A 3 7.66 -1.61 21.28
C GLU A 3 8.67 -0.43 21.28
N ARG A 4 9.47 -0.26 20.20
CA ARG A 4 10.49 0.80 20.15
C ARG A 4 9.98 2.02 19.37
N PRO A 5 10.04 3.24 19.94
CA PRO A 5 9.82 4.48 19.20
C PRO A 5 10.69 4.62 17.94
N HIS A 6 10.09 5.06 16.83
CA HIS A 6 10.81 5.41 15.60
C HIS A 6 10.47 6.82 15.12
N SER A 7 11.47 7.60 14.72
CA SER A 7 11.28 8.96 14.18
C SER A 7 10.46 8.97 12.88
N SER A 8 10.58 7.94 12.04
CA SER A 8 9.75 7.72 10.85
C SER A 8 8.27 7.47 11.15
N LEU A 9 7.92 7.15 12.40
CA LEU A 9 6.55 6.98 12.87
C LEU A 9 6.09 8.17 13.75
N ASN A 10 6.81 9.30 13.72
CA ASN A 10 6.64 10.48 14.58
C ASN A 10 6.90 10.23 16.07
N GLY A 11 7.75 9.25 16.39
CA GLY A 11 8.06 8.86 17.78
C GLY A 11 7.15 7.77 18.35
N LEU A 12 6.12 7.33 17.61
CA LEU A 12 5.31 6.17 17.97
C LEU A 12 6.09 4.86 17.76
N THR A 13 5.63 3.80 18.43
CA THR A 13 6.10 2.44 18.20
C THR A 13 5.36 1.79 17.02
N PRO A 14 5.89 0.70 16.44
CA PRO A 14 5.18 -0.07 15.43
C PRO A 14 3.85 -0.67 15.90
N ILE A 15 3.69 -1.00 17.18
CA ILE A 15 2.40 -1.51 17.68
C ILE A 15 1.35 -0.40 17.79
N ASP A 16 1.71 0.80 18.27
CA ASP A 16 0.80 1.96 18.32
C ASP A 16 0.24 2.26 16.92
N ARG A 17 1.12 2.26 15.91
CA ARG A 17 0.75 2.50 14.51
C ARG A 17 -0.13 1.42 13.89
N ILE A 18 -0.09 0.19 14.39
CA ILE A 18 -1.01 -0.88 13.96
C ILE A 18 -2.36 -0.71 14.66
N THR A 19 -2.38 -0.36 15.96
CA THR A 19 -3.64 -0.11 16.68
C THR A 19 -4.37 1.14 16.22
N GLU A 20 -3.67 2.18 15.75
CA GLU A 20 -4.30 3.38 15.14
C GLU A 20 -5.08 3.05 13.86
N ILE A 21 -4.72 1.98 13.14
CA ILE A 21 -5.30 1.63 11.83
C ILE A 21 -6.04 0.29 11.83
N SER A 22 -6.18 -0.38 12.98
CA SER A 22 -6.78 -1.72 13.06
C SER A 22 -8.20 -1.75 12.51
N ASP A 23 -9.00 -0.76 12.89
CA ASP A 23 -10.43 -0.66 12.51
C ASP A 23 -10.62 -0.32 11.02
N GLN A 24 -9.55 0.10 10.33
CA GLN A 24 -9.51 0.36 8.89
C GLN A 24 -8.84 -0.77 8.10
N THR A 25 -8.26 -1.77 8.79
CA THR A 25 -7.52 -2.86 8.17
C THR A 25 -8.47 -4.04 7.93
N PRO A 26 -8.81 -4.38 6.67
CA PRO A 26 -9.76 -5.45 6.38
C PRO A 26 -9.20 -6.81 6.80
N LEU A 27 -10.09 -7.74 7.16
CA LEU A 27 -9.69 -9.08 7.59
C LEU A 27 -9.07 -9.84 6.41
N SER A 28 -8.04 -10.65 6.70
CA SER A 28 -7.33 -11.43 5.67
C SER A 28 -8.26 -12.36 4.89
N GLU A 29 -9.35 -12.83 5.50
CA GLU A 29 -10.38 -13.61 4.84
C GLU A 29 -11.21 -12.75 3.87
N GLU A 30 -11.68 -11.57 4.30
CA GLU A 30 -12.43 -10.63 3.44
C GLU A 30 -11.60 -10.22 2.22
N VAL A 31 -10.30 -9.93 2.41
CA VAL A 31 -9.36 -9.64 1.32
C VAL A 31 -9.25 -10.83 0.37
N SER A 32 -9.13 -12.05 0.89
CA SER A 32 -8.99 -13.27 0.08
C SER A 32 -10.27 -13.60 -0.70
N GLN A 33 -11.44 -13.46 -0.09
CA GLN A 33 -12.75 -13.68 -0.74
C GLN A 33 -13.03 -12.65 -1.86
N ASN A 34 -12.59 -11.41 -1.69
CA ASN A 34 -12.78 -10.33 -2.67
C ASN A 34 -11.65 -10.23 -3.71
N TYR A 35 -10.58 -11.03 -3.57
CA TYR A 35 -9.43 -10.98 -4.48
C TYR A 35 -9.76 -11.59 -5.85
N LEU A 36 -9.50 -10.83 -6.91
CA LEU A 36 -9.81 -11.22 -8.28
C LEU A 36 -8.56 -11.13 -9.15
N ILE A 37 -7.95 -12.28 -9.47
CA ILE A 37 -6.76 -12.37 -10.34
C ILE A 37 -6.96 -11.63 -11.69
N LYS A 38 -8.19 -11.61 -12.21
CA LYS A 38 -8.55 -10.87 -13.45
C LYS A 38 -8.51 -9.34 -13.33
N LYS A 39 -8.37 -8.80 -12.12
CA LYS A 39 -8.20 -7.36 -11.82
C LYS A 39 -6.74 -7.00 -11.47
N GLU A 40 -5.81 -7.97 -11.51
CA GLU A 40 -4.40 -7.73 -11.23
C GLU A 40 -3.79 -6.68 -12.16
N ARG A 41 -2.95 -5.81 -11.60
CA ARG A 41 -2.17 -4.85 -12.38
C ARG A 41 -0.99 -5.55 -13.04
N PHE A 42 -1.22 -6.15 -14.22
CA PHE A 42 -0.11 -6.50 -15.10
C PHE A 42 0.61 -5.22 -15.55
N GLN A 43 1.93 -5.18 -15.36
CA GLN A 43 2.79 -4.08 -15.80
C GLN A 43 4.05 -4.67 -16.43
N GLU A 44 4.24 -4.42 -17.73
CA GLU A 44 5.50 -4.69 -18.40
C GLU A 44 6.62 -3.90 -17.71
N ARG A 45 7.82 -4.48 -17.57
CA ARG A 45 8.99 -3.84 -16.92
C ARG A 45 9.66 -2.77 -17.83
N ASN A 46 8.86 -1.97 -18.52
CA ASN A 46 9.28 -0.97 -19.50
C ASN A 46 9.25 0.43 -18.89
N TYR A 47 10.30 0.75 -18.14
CA TYR A 47 10.44 2.01 -17.40
C TYR A 47 10.28 3.27 -18.28
N LYS A 48 10.62 3.20 -19.57
CA LYS A 48 10.44 4.32 -20.51
C LYS A 48 8.96 4.58 -20.79
N LEU A 49 8.18 3.53 -21.07
CA LEU A 49 6.72 3.64 -21.24
C LEU A 49 6.05 4.09 -19.92
N ASP A 50 6.45 3.55 -18.78
CA ASP A 50 5.93 3.97 -17.47
C ASP A 50 6.11 5.49 -17.22
N LEU A 51 7.29 6.03 -17.51
CA LEU A 51 7.55 7.46 -17.39
C LEU A 51 6.72 8.32 -18.36
N GLN A 52 6.49 7.84 -19.59
CA GLN A 52 5.65 8.54 -20.56
C GLN A 52 4.16 8.52 -20.14
N LEU A 53 3.65 7.36 -19.71
CA LEU A 53 2.27 7.20 -19.23
C LEU A 53 1.99 8.02 -17.97
N ARG A 54 2.95 8.12 -17.04
CA ARG A 54 2.82 8.99 -15.85
C ARG A 54 2.66 10.46 -16.21
N LYS A 55 3.42 10.97 -17.19
CA LYS A 55 3.30 12.37 -17.64
C LYS A 55 1.92 12.65 -18.23
N LEU A 56 1.40 11.74 -19.06
CA LEU A 56 0.08 11.88 -19.69
C LEU A 56 -1.10 11.77 -18.69
N LYS A 57 -0.92 11.04 -17.57
CA LYS A 57 -1.92 10.93 -16.49
C LYS A 57 -1.91 12.09 -15.49
N LEU A 58 -0.96 13.01 -15.58
CA LEU A 58 -0.87 14.22 -14.75
C LEU A 58 -1.35 15.49 -15.50
N SER A 59 -1.82 15.33 -16.74
CA SER A 59 -2.34 16.40 -17.60
C SER A 59 -3.83 16.20 -17.95
N LEU A 60 -4.56 15.51 -17.07
CA LEU A 60 -6.00 15.22 -17.10
C LEU A 60 -6.57 15.36 -15.68
#